data_AF-A0A317JJB6-F1
#
_entry.id   AF-A0A317JJB6-F1
#
_cell.length_a   1.000
_cell.length_b   1.000
_cell.length_c   1.000
_cell.angle_alpha   90.00
_cell.angle_beta   90.00
_cell.angle_gamma   90.00
#
_symmetry.space_group_name_H-M   'P 1'
#
loop_
_entity.id
_entity.type
_entity.pdbx_description
1 polymer ?
#
loop_
_entity_poly.entity_id
_entity_poly.type
_entity_poly.pdbx_seq_one_letter_code
_entity_poly.pdbx_strand_id
1 'polypeptide(L)'
;MNKRPDEEIQVAMDASVLREQPRVEGAAGYLAVTGNISVLAGLLGTIIGMIGSFRAVAAADPATKAEELSKGISHALNCTAFGLLVAIISIVAYGYLQMRIQKAENEMIESSMTLLNLVAANRDKIRE
;
A
#
# COMPACT_ATOMS: atom_id res chain seq x y z
N MET A 1 4.57 -47.09 3.19
CA MET A 1 3.82 -46.00 3.84
C MET A 1 4.80 -44.87 4.12
N ASN A 2 4.67 -43.74 3.41
CA ASN A 2 5.68 -42.67 3.38
C ASN A 2 5.81 -42.02 4.77
N LYS A 3 6.95 -42.24 5.44
CA LYS A 3 7.27 -41.71 6.78
C LYS A 3 7.84 -40.29 6.66
N ARG A 4 7.04 -39.34 6.19
CA ARG A 4 7.41 -37.94 6.34
C ARG A 4 7.26 -37.59 7.83
N PRO A 5 8.30 -37.08 8.51
CA PRO A 5 8.17 -36.58 9.88
C PRO A 5 7.20 -35.40 9.88
N ASP A 6 6.44 -35.22 10.95
CA ASP A 6 5.36 -34.20 11.02
C ASP A 6 5.93 -32.78 10.82
N GLU A 7 7.19 -32.59 11.20
CA GLU A 7 8.03 -31.42 10.95
C GLU A 7 8.21 -31.13 9.44
N GLU A 8 8.35 -32.16 8.60
CA GLU A 8 8.48 -32.02 7.14
C GLU A 8 7.15 -31.59 6.49
N ILE A 9 6.02 -31.99 7.09
CA ILE A 9 4.68 -31.57 6.65
C ILE A 9 4.44 -30.12 7.04
N GLN A 10 4.88 -29.73 8.25
CA GLN A 10 4.81 -28.35 8.74
C GLN A 10 5.64 -27.40 7.87
N VAL A 11 6.89 -27.76 7.58
CA VAL A 11 7.77 -26.99 6.68
C VAL A 11 7.18 -26.89 5.27
N ALA A 12 6.55 -27.94 4.74
CA ALA A 12 5.91 -27.90 3.43
C ALA A 12 4.65 -27.01 3.41
N MET A 13 3.87 -26.97 4.50
CA MET A 13 2.73 -26.08 4.62
C MET A 13 3.16 -24.63 4.77
N ASP A 14 4.14 -24.33 5.64
CA ASP A 14 4.69 -22.97 5.79
C ASP A 14 5.28 -22.45 4.48
N ALA A 15 5.99 -23.30 3.72
CA ALA A 15 6.50 -22.95 2.40
C ALA A 15 5.39 -22.63 1.37
N SER A 16 4.21 -23.24 1.53
CA SER A 16 3.05 -22.96 0.68
C SER A 16 2.42 -21.60 1.01
N VAL A 17 2.27 -21.30 2.31
CA VAL A 17 1.82 -19.99 2.82
C VAL A 17 2.74 -18.86 2.33
N LEU A 18 4.06 -19.05 2.47
CA LEU A 18 5.07 -18.07 2.07
C LEU A 18 5.07 -17.78 0.56
N ARG A 19 4.60 -18.72 -0.25
CA ARG A 19 4.51 -18.57 -1.71
C ARG A 19 3.29 -17.76 -2.14
N GLU A 20 2.22 -17.78 -1.35
CA GLU A 20 0.98 -17.03 -1.62
C GLU A 20 1.01 -15.61 -1.04
N GLN A 21 1.73 -15.41 0.06
CA GLN A 21 1.98 -14.12 0.72
C GLN A 21 2.33 -12.96 -0.25
N PRO A 22 3.40 -13.06 -1.08
CA PRO A 22 3.84 -11.94 -1.92
C PRO A 22 2.82 -11.57 -3.01
N ARG A 23 1.92 -12.49 -3.37
CA ARG A 23 0.90 -12.25 -4.39
C ARG A 23 -0.22 -11.35 -3.85
N VAL A 24 -0.51 -11.42 -2.55
CA VAL A 24 -1.49 -10.58 -1.87
C VAL A 24 -0.86 -9.26 -1.42
N GLU A 25 0.38 -9.31 -0.90
CA GLU A 25 1.13 -8.12 -0.50
C GLU A 25 1.51 -7.22 -1.69
N GLY A 26 1.79 -7.79 -2.86
CA GLY A 26 2.15 -7.01 -4.05
C GLY A 26 1.04 -6.05 -4.51
N ALA A 27 -0.23 -6.45 -4.36
CA ALA A 27 -1.37 -5.59 -4.68
C ALA A 27 -1.54 -4.46 -3.66
N ALA A 28 -1.32 -4.73 -2.36
CA ALA A 28 -1.32 -3.70 -1.33
C ALA A 28 -0.16 -2.72 -1.51
N GLY A 29 1.05 -3.21 -1.78
CA GLY A 29 2.24 -2.38 -2.01
C GLY A 29 2.04 -1.34 -3.12
N TYR A 30 1.24 -1.66 -4.14
CA TYR A 30 0.91 -0.72 -5.22
C TYR A 30 0.13 0.51 -4.73
N LEU A 31 -0.76 0.37 -3.74
CA LEU A 31 -1.47 1.49 -3.13
C LEU A 31 -0.52 2.41 -2.36
N ALA A 32 0.45 1.84 -1.63
CA ALA A 32 1.45 2.61 -0.91
C ALA A 32 2.34 3.43 -1.88
N VAL A 33 2.75 2.83 -2.99
CA VAL A 33 3.52 3.53 -4.04
C VAL A 33 2.69 4.63 -4.68
N THR A 34 1.42 4.37 -4.99
CA THR A 34 0.52 5.36 -5.59
C THR A 34 0.30 6.56 -4.67
N GLY A 35 0.18 6.34 -3.36
CA GLY A 35 0.09 7.42 -2.37
C GLY A 35 1.32 8.33 -2.38
N ASN A 36 2.52 7.75 -2.43
CA ASN A 36 3.77 8.52 -2.52
C ASN A 36 3.87 9.30 -3.83
N ILE A 37 3.54 8.66 -4.96
CA ILE A 37 3.55 9.32 -6.28
C ILE A 37 2.56 10.50 -6.31
N SER A 38 1.39 10.36 -5.68
CA SER A 38 0.39 11.44 -5.59
C SER A 38 0.92 12.70 -4.90
N VAL A 39 1.65 12.54 -3.79
CA VAL A 39 2.28 13.67 -3.09
C VAL A 39 3.34 14.34 -3.98
N LEU A 40 4.19 13.53 -4.61
CA LEU A 40 5.23 14.04 -5.50
C LEU A 40 4.64 14.76 -6.72
N ALA A 41 3.53 14.26 -7.27
CA ALA A 41 2.80 14.92 -8.35
C ALA A 41 2.20 16.27 -7.91
N GLY A 42 1.65 16.36 -6.69
CA GLY A 42 1.15 17.62 -6.12
C GLY A 42 2.27 18.65 -5.94
N LEU A 43 3.43 18.22 -5.42
CA LEU A 43 4.62 19.07 -5.31
C LEU A 43 5.10 19.56 -6.68
N LEU A 44 5.17 18.67 -7.67
CA LEU A 44 5.51 19.04 -9.05
C LEU A 44 4.52 20.09 -9.60
N GLY A 45 3.22 19.92 -9.36
CA GLY A 45 2.18 20.87 -9.77
C GLY A 45 2.39 22.27 -9.19
N THR A 46 2.88 22.37 -7.95
CA THR A 46 3.18 23.67 -7.34
C THR A 46 4.37 24.35 -7.98
N ILE A 47 5.42 23.60 -8.33
CA ILE A 47 6.58 24.13 -9.02
C ILE A 47 6.16 24.69 -10.37
N ILE A 48 5.37 23.94 -11.14
CA ILE A 48 4.86 24.39 -12.45
C ILE A 48 3.97 25.63 -12.30
N GLY A 49 3.07 25.64 -11.31
CA GLY A 49 2.19 26.78 -11.03
C GLY A 49 2.96 28.04 -10.65
N MET A 50 3.96 27.92 -9.77
CA MET A 50 4.82 29.03 -9.35
C MET A 50 5.65 29.58 -10.52
N ILE A 51 6.21 28.70 -11.38
CA ILE A 51 6.94 29.13 -12.59
C ILE A 51 6.02 29.92 -13.51
N GLY A 52 4.80 29.45 -13.76
CA GLY A 52 3.80 30.18 -14.56
C GLY A 52 3.44 31.54 -13.96
N SER A 53 3.26 31.58 -12.64
CA SER A 53 2.93 32.80 -11.88
C SER A 53 4.02 33.86 -11.99
N PHE A 54 5.29 33.49 -11.81
CA PHE A 54 6.41 34.43 -11.95
C PHE A 54 6.58 34.92 -13.40
N ARG A 55 6.29 34.07 -14.40
CA ARG A 55 6.27 34.50 -15.82
C ARG A 55 5.18 35.53 -16.09
N ALA A 56 3.97 35.33 -15.55
CA ALA A 56 2.87 36.28 -15.69
C ALA A 56 3.20 37.64 -15.04
N VAL A 57 3.76 37.62 -13.82
CA VAL A 57 4.17 38.81 -13.08
C VAL A 57 5.31 39.58 -13.78
N ALA A 58 6.21 38.88 -14.48
CA ALA A 58 7.27 39.53 -15.25
C ALA A 58 6.72 40.38 -16.41
N ALA A 59 5.60 39.97 -17.01
CA ALA A 59 4.96 40.67 -18.12
C ALA A 59 3.81 41.61 -17.71
N ALA A 60 3.30 41.51 -16.48
CA ALA A 60 2.17 42.29 -15.99
C ALA A 60 2.51 43.73 -15.61
N ASP A 61 1.49 44.59 -15.63
CA ASP A 61 1.62 45.99 -15.20
C ASP A 61 1.87 46.11 -13.69
N PRO A 62 2.66 47.09 -13.22
CA PRO A 62 3.00 47.25 -11.81
C PRO A 62 1.81 47.29 -10.84
N ALA A 63 0.65 47.79 -11.30
CA ALA A 63 -0.57 47.88 -10.52
C ALA A 63 -1.27 46.51 -10.30
N THR A 64 -1.11 45.56 -11.23
CA THR A 64 -1.80 44.25 -11.19
C THR A 64 -0.87 43.10 -10.80
N LYS A 65 0.45 43.31 -10.79
CA LYS A 65 1.47 42.31 -10.41
C LYS A 65 1.17 41.56 -9.11
N ALA A 66 0.73 42.27 -8.07
CA ALA A 66 0.44 41.67 -6.77
C ALA A 66 -0.77 40.73 -6.83
N GLU A 67 -1.81 41.10 -7.57
CA GLU A 67 -3.02 40.30 -7.72
C GLU A 67 -2.74 39.03 -8.55
N GLU A 68 -2.04 39.17 -9.67
CA GLU A 68 -1.66 38.04 -10.54
C GLU A 68 -0.76 37.03 -9.82
N LEU A 69 0.22 37.52 -9.03
CA LEU A 69 1.05 36.66 -8.20
C LEU A 69 0.21 35.89 -7.16
N SER A 70 -0.72 36.58 -6.50
CA SER A 70 -1.57 35.99 -5.47
C SER A 70 -2.48 34.89 -6.03
N LYS A 71 -3.09 35.11 -7.21
CA LYS A 71 -3.87 34.09 -7.92
C LYS A 71 -3.02 32.87 -8.26
N GLY A 72 -1.81 33.12 -8.75
CA GLY A 72 -0.86 32.07 -9.09
C GLY A 72 -0.44 31.19 -7.92
N ILE A 73 -0.13 31.80 -6.77
CA ILE A 73 0.19 31.09 -5.53
C ILE A 73 -1.03 30.29 -5.04
N SER A 74 -2.23 30.86 -5.10
CA SER A 74 -3.46 30.16 -4.71
C SER A 74 -3.68 28.90 -5.55
N HIS A 75 -3.47 28.98 -6.87
CA HIS A 75 -3.55 27.82 -7.75
C HIS A 75 -2.49 26.76 -7.44
N ALA A 76 -1.24 27.19 -7.20
CA ALA A 76 -0.18 26.28 -6.79
C ALA A 76 -0.54 25.54 -5.49
N LEU A 77 -1.05 26.25 -4.48
CA LEU A 77 -1.44 25.64 -3.20
C LEU A 77 -2.60 24.63 -3.35
N ASN A 78 -3.57 24.91 -4.23
CA ASN A 78 -4.64 23.95 -4.51
C ASN A 78 -4.11 22.65 -5.11
N CYS A 79 -3.11 22.69 -5.99
CA CYS A 79 -2.49 21.47 -6.54
C CYS A 79 -1.90 20.58 -5.43
N THR A 80 -1.24 21.15 -4.41
CA THR A 80 -0.78 20.38 -3.25
C THR A 80 -1.94 19.78 -2.47
N ALA A 81 -2.98 20.58 -2.22
CA ALA A 81 -4.13 20.12 -1.44
C ALA A 81 -4.78 18.89 -2.08
N PHE A 82 -4.93 18.88 -3.41
CA PHE A 82 -5.43 17.72 -4.14
C PHE A 82 -4.47 16.53 -4.10
N GLY A 83 -3.16 16.76 -4.28
CA GLY A 83 -2.15 15.69 -4.19
C GLY A 83 -2.10 15.02 -2.83
N LEU A 84 -2.26 15.80 -1.75
CA LEU A 84 -2.37 15.30 -0.37
C LEU A 84 -3.69 14.56 -0.12
N LEU A 85 -4.81 15.07 -0.63
CA LEU A 85 -6.11 14.41 -0.47
C LEU A 85 -6.10 12.99 -1.06
N VAL A 86 -5.58 12.84 -2.28
CA VAL A 86 -5.45 11.52 -2.93
C VAL A 86 -4.44 10.62 -2.19
N ALA A 87 -3.35 11.19 -1.67
CA ALA A 87 -2.36 10.43 -0.90
C ALA A 87 -2.93 9.88 0.41
N ILE A 88 -3.69 10.70 1.16
CA ILE A 88 -4.33 10.29 2.41
C ILE A 88 -5.30 9.13 2.15
N ILE A 89 -6.17 9.25 1.15
CA ILE A 89 -7.11 8.18 0.79
C ILE A 89 -6.37 6.88 0.43
N SER A 90 -5.30 6.98 -0.36
CA SER A 90 -4.51 5.81 -0.76
C SER A 90 -3.83 5.13 0.42
N ILE A 91 -3.28 5.90 1.36
CA ILE A 91 -2.60 5.36 2.56
C ILE A 91 -3.61 4.71 3.52
N VAL A 92 -4.78 5.31 3.72
CA VAL A 92 -5.84 4.73 4.55
C VAL A 92 -6.35 3.42 3.93
N ALA A 93 -6.58 3.39 2.62
CA ALA A 93 -6.96 2.18 1.91
C ALA A 93 -5.87 1.09 2.02
N TYR A 94 -4.59 1.45 1.84
CA TYR A 94 -3.47 0.54 2.06
C TYR A 94 -3.47 -0.07 3.46
N GLY A 95 -3.64 0.75 4.51
CA GLY A 95 -3.70 0.27 5.88
C GLY A 95 -4.85 -0.71 6.13
N TYR A 96 -6.03 -0.46 5.52
CA TYR A 96 -7.16 -1.38 5.60
C TYR A 96 -6.90 -2.72 4.90
N LEU A 97 -6.33 -2.69 3.69
CA LEU A 97 -5.96 -3.90 2.96
C LEU A 97 -4.88 -4.68 3.72
N GLN A 98 -3.87 -4.01 4.28
CA GLN A 98 -2.82 -4.67 5.05
C GLN A 98 -3.39 -5.41 6.26
N MET A 99 -4.34 -4.82 7.00
CA MET A 99 -5.01 -5.51 8.11
C MET A 99 -5.78 -6.76 7.65
N ARG A 100 -6.42 -6.71 6.48
CA ARG A 100 -7.12 -7.87 5.90
C ARG A 100 -6.14 -8.98 5.51
N ILE A 101 -5.00 -8.63 4.92
CA ILE A 101 -3.96 -9.59 4.52
C ILE A 101 -3.39 -10.28 5.74
N GLN A 102 -3.01 -9.51 6.76
CA GLN A 102 -2.48 -10.05 8.02
C GLN A 102 -3.50 -10.97 8.72
N LYS A 103 -4.79 -10.63 8.68
CA LYS A 103 -5.83 -11.52 9.20
C LYS A 103 -5.91 -12.84 8.41
N ALA A 104 -5.88 -12.78 7.08
CA ALA A 104 -5.92 -13.97 6.24
C ALA A 104 -4.69 -14.88 6.43
N GLU A 105 -3.50 -14.29 6.61
CA GLU A 105 -2.28 -15.04 6.95
C GLU A 105 -2.42 -15.77 8.29
N ASN A 106 -2.91 -15.09 9.32
CA ASN A 106 -3.13 -15.70 10.63
C ASN A 106 -4.14 -16.86 10.55
N GLU A 107 -5.26 -16.67 9.84
CA GLU A 107 -6.26 -17.74 9.63
C GLU A 107 -5.68 -18.94 8.87
N MET A 108 -4.75 -18.71 7.93
CA MET A 108 -4.08 -19.76 7.15
C MET A 108 -3.10 -20.57 8.01
N ILE A 109 -2.34 -19.90 8.87
CA ILE A 109 -1.43 -20.54 9.84
C ILE A 109 -2.22 -21.37 10.85
N GLU A 110 -3.31 -20.82 11.41
CA GLU A 110 -4.16 -21.53 12.37
C GLU A 110 -4.82 -22.78 11.75
N SER A 111 -5.30 -22.66 10.52
CA SER A 111 -5.85 -23.80 9.76
C SER A 111 -4.80 -24.87 9.51
N SER A 112 -3.57 -24.47 9.14
CA SER A 112 -2.45 -25.39 8.94
C SER A 112 -2.11 -26.15 10.22
N MET A 113 -2.03 -25.46 11.37
CA MET A 113 -1.81 -26.12 12.67
C MET A 113 -2.92 -27.09 13.04
N THR A 114 -4.17 -26.71 12.80
CA THR A 114 -5.33 -27.57 13.07
C THR A 114 -5.31 -28.83 12.20
N LEU A 115 -4.98 -28.71 10.91
CA LEU A 115 -4.82 -29.85 10.00
C LEU A 115 -3.69 -30.77 10.44
N LEU A 116 -2.54 -30.22 10.86
CA LEU A 116 -1.42 -31.00 11.40
C LEU A 116 -1.82 -31.81 12.63
N ASN A 117 -2.52 -31.17 13.57
CA ASN A 117 -3.00 -31.84 14.77
C ASN A 117 -4.00 -32.95 14.44
N LEU A 118 -4.90 -32.71 13.48
CA LEU A 118 -5.88 -33.70 13.03
C LEU A 118 -5.21 -34.90 12.33
N VAL A 119 -4.19 -34.66 11.50
CA VAL A 119 -3.40 -35.70 10.84
C VAL A 119 -2.60 -36.51 11.85
N ALA A 120 -1.97 -35.85 12.83
CA ALA A 120 -1.23 -36.52 13.91
C ALA A 120 -2.16 -37.39 14.76
N ALA A 121 -3.29 -36.85 15.23
CA ALA A 121 -4.27 -37.58 16.03
C ALA A 121 -4.87 -38.79 15.29
N ASN A 122 -5.10 -38.68 13.98
CA ASN A 122 -5.61 -39.79 13.18
C ASN A 122 -4.53 -40.82 12.84
N ARG A 123 -3.25 -40.45 12.82
CA ARG A 123 -2.11 -41.37 12.65
C ARG A 123 -1.96 -42.31 13.85
N ASP A 124 -2.18 -41.80 15.05
CA ASP A 124 -2.13 -42.61 16.27
C ASP A 124 -3.28 -43.63 16.32
N LYS A 125 -4.47 -43.25 15.84
CA LYS A 125 -5.64 -44.13 15.74
C LYS A 125 -5.51 -45.28 14.73
N ILE A 126 -4.62 -45.16 13.74
CA ILE A 126 -4.35 -46.21 12.73
C ILE A 126 -3.19 -47.13 13.18
N ARG A 127 -2.47 -46.76 14.26
CA ARG A 127 -1.38 -47.58 14.83
C ARG A 127 -1.84 -48.56 15.90
N GLU A 128 -3.04 -48.41 16.46
CA GLU A 128 -3.74 -49.44 17.26
C GLU A 128 -4.53 -50.40 16.36
#